data_AF-A0A7J4SJ94-F1
#
_entry.id   AF-A0A7J4SJ94-F1
#
_cell.length_a   1.000
_cell.length_b   1.000
_cell.length_c   1.000
_cell.angle_alpha   90.00
_cell.angle_beta   90.00
_cell.angle_gamma   90.00
#
_symmetry.space_group_name_H-M   'P 1'
#
loop_
_entity.id
_entity.type
_entity.pdbx_description
1 polymer ?
#
loop_
_entity_poly.entity_id
_entity_poly.type
_entity_poly.pdbx_seq_one_letter_code
_entity_poly.pdbx_strand_id
1 'polypeptide(L)'
;MLSWVVFGMGIGTLTGAAALAVAWMAFNGAHLLPVVTWSHMMTSDLSDVEGNWMDNGMRLVSQAIGATLAIVLATEAGDIETGWAATDMWITEIADNLWGVLGMIAAGAVWWQVHTRCESEWASAFGLMALGGAMMLTGAHEMGASISSMGDGIVDTLVNWICDGLFIGIGALVGVKIDEMLPSGEAEASAE
;
A
#
# COMPACT_ATOMS: atom_id res chain seq x y z
N MET A 1 8.18 10.38 1.24
CA MET A 1 8.81 9.57 0.16
C MET A 1 7.82 9.20 -0.93
N LEU A 2 6.66 8.60 -0.63
CA LEU A 2 5.72 8.13 -1.66
C LEU A 2 5.33 9.21 -2.68
N SER A 3 4.91 10.42 -2.26
CA SER A 3 4.56 11.49 -3.21
C SER A 3 5.74 11.93 -4.08
N TRP A 4 6.98 11.84 -3.60
CA TRP A 4 8.16 12.12 -4.42
C TRP A 4 8.41 11.02 -5.46
N VAL A 5 8.11 9.76 -5.13
CA VAL A 5 8.11 8.67 -6.11
C VAL A 5 7.02 8.88 -7.15
N VAL A 6 5.81 9.26 -6.74
CA VAL A 6 4.69 9.52 -7.65
C VAL A 6 4.99 10.69 -8.59
N PHE A 7 5.44 11.84 -8.07
CA PHE A 7 5.72 13.03 -8.88
C PHE A 7 6.99 12.93 -9.73
N GLY A 8 8.04 12.25 -9.24
CA GLY A 8 9.38 12.37 -9.83
C GLY A 8 9.92 11.10 -10.49
N MET A 9 9.41 9.91 -10.16
CA MET A 9 10.07 8.65 -10.51
C MET A 9 9.13 7.59 -11.11
N GLY A 10 7.83 7.67 -10.83
CA GLY A 10 6.82 6.69 -11.24
C GLY A 10 6.89 5.40 -10.43
N ILE A 11 5.80 5.03 -9.75
CA ILE A 11 5.73 3.83 -8.88
C ILE A 11 5.93 2.51 -9.67
N GLY A 12 5.51 2.47 -10.93
CA GLY A 12 5.67 1.29 -11.81
C GLY A 12 7.01 1.21 -12.55
N THR A 13 7.97 2.09 -12.26
CA THR A 13 9.26 2.11 -12.94
C THR A 13 10.35 1.45 -12.10
N LEU A 14 11.42 1.00 -12.76
CA LEU A 14 12.61 0.50 -12.08
C LEU A 14 13.21 1.56 -11.13
N THR A 15 13.15 2.83 -11.52
CA THR A 15 13.64 3.95 -10.70
C THR A 15 12.79 4.12 -9.44
N GLY A 16 11.46 4.08 -9.56
CA GLY A 16 10.56 4.14 -8.40
C GLY A 16 10.74 2.95 -7.45
N ALA A 17 10.88 1.74 -8.01
CA ALA A 17 11.14 0.54 -7.23
C ALA A 17 12.48 0.61 -6.49
N ALA A 18 13.56 1.04 -7.16
CA ALA A 18 14.86 1.21 -6.53
C ALA A 18 14.83 2.28 -5.42
N ALA A 19 14.17 3.41 -5.66
CA ALA A 19 14.02 4.47 -4.65
C ALA A 19 13.25 3.98 -3.43
N LEU A 20 12.20 3.17 -3.63
CA LEU A 20 11.43 2.57 -2.54
C LEU A 20 12.24 1.55 -1.74
N ALA A 21 12.98 0.66 -2.42
CA ALA A 21 13.87 -0.30 -1.76
C ALA A 21 14.91 0.42 -0.89
N VAL A 22 15.54 1.48 -1.41
CA VAL A 22 16.50 2.30 -0.67
C VAL A 22 15.83 3.00 0.53
N ALA A 23 14.62 3.52 0.36
CA ALA A 23 13.90 4.15 1.44
C ALA A 23 13.57 3.16 2.58
N TRP A 24 13.19 1.92 2.27
CA TRP A 24 12.98 0.89 3.29
C TRP A 24 14.28 0.49 4.00
N MET A 25 15.38 0.34 3.26
CA MET A 25 16.69 0.07 3.88
C MET A 25 17.16 1.22 4.79
N ALA A 26 16.81 2.47 4.45
CA ALA A 26 17.18 3.65 5.24
C ALA A 26 16.28 3.86 6.47
N PHE A 27 14.99 3.55 6.37
CA PHE A 27 13.99 3.78 7.41
C PHE A 27 13.47 2.45 7.98
N ASN A 28 14.31 1.76 8.75
CA ASN A 28 13.94 0.52 9.44
C ASN A 28 12.65 0.72 10.27
N GLY A 29 11.62 -0.06 9.94
CA GLY A 29 10.31 -0.05 10.60
C GLY A 29 9.29 0.94 10.02
N ALA A 30 9.65 1.75 9.04
CA ALA A 30 8.68 2.60 8.33
C ALA A 30 8.01 1.81 7.21
N HIS A 31 6.68 1.66 7.28
CA HIS A 31 5.92 0.98 6.23
C HIS A 31 5.93 1.75 4.89
N LEU A 32 6.07 3.08 4.93
CA LEU A 32 6.11 4.04 3.80
C LEU A 32 4.88 4.06 2.87
N LEU A 33 4.16 2.95 2.75
CA LEU A 33 3.00 2.74 1.90
C LEU A 33 1.80 2.27 2.74
N PRO A 34 0.58 2.77 2.45
CA PRO A 34 -0.62 2.32 3.15
C PRO A 34 -0.85 0.81 3.02
N VAL A 35 -0.59 0.25 1.84
CA VAL A 35 -0.81 -1.18 1.56
C VAL A 35 0.04 -2.10 2.44
N VAL A 36 1.27 -1.66 2.78
CA VAL A 36 2.16 -2.38 3.71
C VAL A 36 1.56 -2.33 5.11
N THR A 37 1.10 -1.15 5.53
CA THR A 37 0.46 -0.97 6.84
C THR A 37 -0.80 -1.81 6.98
N TRP A 38 -1.67 -1.84 5.98
CA TRP A 38 -2.85 -2.69 5.97
C TRP A 38 -2.50 -4.17 5.98
N SER A 39 -1.44 -4.58 5.26
CA SER A 39 -1.00 -5.96 5.28
C SER A 39 -0.49 -6.39 6.66
N HIS A 40 0.25 -5.54 7.37
CA HIS A 40 0.59 -5.78 8.79
C HIS A 40 -0.66 -5.85 9.67
N MET A 41 -1.58 -4.89 9.54
CA MET A 41 -2.82 -4.88 10.33
C MET A 41 -3.61 -6.18 10.18
N MET A 42 -3.72 -6.67 8.95
CA MET A 42 -4.52 -7.85 8.64
C MET A 42 -3.83 -9.18 8.98
N THR A 43 -2.51 -9.21 9.11
CA THR A 43 -1.72 -10.43 9.33
C THR A 43 -1.19 -10.56 10.76
N SER A 44 -1.21 -9.48 11.53
CA SER A 44 -0.94 -9.46 12.97
C SER A 44 -2.18 -9.86 13.80
N ASP A 45 -2.07 -9.82 15.14
CA ASP A 45 -3.19 -10.10 16.03
C ASP A 45 -4.31 -9.07 15.84
N LEU A 46 -5.42 -9.51 15.25
CA LEU A 46 -6.59 -8.66 14.97
C LEU A 46 -7.34 -8.24 16.25
N SER A 47 -7.09 -8.91 17.38
CA SER A 47 -7.68 -8.55 18.68
C SER A 47 -6.88 -7.50 19.45
N ASP A 48 -5.64 -7.23 19.03
CA ASP A 48 -4.76 -6.25 19.66
C ASP A 48 -5.07 -4.82 19.22
N VAL A 49 -5.88 -4.11 20.01
CA VAL A 49 -6.29 -2.73 19.71
C VAL A 49 -5.11 -1.76 19.77
N GLU A 50 -4.22 -1.89 20.76
CA GLU A 50 -3.17 -0.91 21.00
C GLU A 50 -1.95 -1.17 20.11
N GLY A 51 -1.42 -2.39 20.14
CA GLY A 51 -0.16 -2.73 19.45
C GLY A 51 -0.32 -2.96 17.94
N ASN A 52 -1.52 -3.33 17.48
CA ASN A 52 -1.79 -3.51 16.06
C ASN A 52 -2.60 -2.34 15.49
N TRP A 53 -3.85 -2.14 15.93
CA TRP A 53 -4.74 -1.18 15.29
C TRP A 53 -4.34 0.28 15.51
N MET A 54 -4.06 0.70 16.75
CA MET A 54 -3.70 2.08 17.05
C MET A 54 -2.33 2.45 16.47
N ASP A 55 -1.31 1.61 16.68
CA ASP A 55 0.03 1.86 16.17
C ASP A 55 0.04 1.95 14.63
N ASN A 56 -0.61 1.02 13.93
CA ASN A 56 -0.69 1.08 12.47
C ASN A 56 -1.63 2.18 11.96
N GLY A 57 -2.71 2.49 12.68
CA GLY A 57 -3.56 3.64 12.39
C GLY A 57 -2.76 4.95 12.41
N MET A 58 -1.90 5.13 13.40
CA MET A 58 -1.00 6.29 13.47
C MET A 58 0.04 6.30 12.34
N ARG A 59 0.50 5.11 11.88
CA ARG A 59 1.33 5.01 10.67
C ARG A 59 0.58 5.47 9.42
N LEU A 60 -0.69 5.10 9.25
CA LEU A 60 -1.51 5.59 8.13
C LEU A 60 -1.67 7.12 8.16
N VAL A 61 -2.00 7.69 9.32
CA VAL A 61 -2.14 9.15 9.49
C VAL A 61 -0.81 9.87 9.17
N SER A 62 0.31 9.38 9.69
CA SER A 62 1.62 9.98 9.43
C SER A 62 2.05 9.86 7.96
N GLN A 63 1.65 8.80 7.26
CA GLN A 63 1.85 8.68 5.82
C GLN A 63 1.08 9.74 5.03
N ALA A 64 -0.20 9.98 5.38
CA ALA A 64 -1.00 11.04 4.77
C ALA A 64 -0.38 12.42 5.02
N ILE A 65 0.03 12.71 6.26
CA ILE A 65 0.72 13.97 6.61
C ILE A 65 2.03 14.13 5.82
N GLY A 66 2.85 13.08 5.77
CA GLY A 66 4.11 13.10 5.03
C GLY A 66 3.90 13.29 3.52
N ALA A 67 2.81 12.76 2.98
CA ALA A 67 2.42 12.96 1.59
C ALA A 67 1.93 14.39 1.32
N THR A 68 1.10 14.96 2.19
CA THR A 68 0.68 16.37 2.13
C THR A 68 1.89 17.30 2.14
N LEU A 69 2.82 17.11 3.08
CA LEU A 69 4.04 17.93 3.17
C LEU A 69 4.89 17.83 1.90
N ALA A 70 5.02 16.63 1.34
CA ALA A 70 5.73 16.44 0.08
C ALA A 70 5.05 17.16 -1.09
N ILE A 71 3.72 17.13 -1.17
CA ILE A 71 2.95 17.84 -2.21
C ILE A 71 3.08 19.35 -2.05
N VAL A 72 2.93 19.89 -0.84
CA VAL A 72 3.09 21.32 -0.57
C VAL A 72 4.49 21.80 -0.98
N LEU A 73 5.53 21.02 -0.69
CA LEU A 73 6.90 21.37 -1.10
C LEU A 73 7.10 21.25 -2.62
N ALA A 74 6.58 20.19 -3.25
CA ALA A 74 6.71 19.97 -4.69
C ALA A 74 5.92 20.99 -5.53
N THR A 75 4.86 21.55 -4.96
CA THR A 75 3.99 22.53 -5.63
C THR A 75 4.34 23.98 -5.30
N GLU A 76 5.43 24.22 -4.58
CA GLU A 76 5.82 25.55 -4.07
C GLU A 76 4.66 26.23 -3.31
N ALA A 77 3.99 25.46 -2.44
CA ALA A 77 2.80 25.86 -1.69
C ALA A 77 1.59 26.25 -2.57
N GLY A 78 1.45 25.59 -3.72
CA GLY A 78 0.32 25.74 -4.64
C GLY A 78 0.56 26.69 -5.81
N ASP A 79 1.79 27.20 -5.98
CA ASP A 79 2.18 28.00 -7.16
C ASP A 79 2.27 27.14 -8.43
N ILE A 80 2.52 25.83 -8.26
CA ILE A 80 2.52 24.85 -9.34
C ILE A 80 1.22 24.04 -9.27
N GLU A 81 0.40 24.14 -10.30
CA GLU A 81 -0.82 23.35 -10.45
C GLU A 81 -0.50 21.88 -10.74
N THR A 82 -1.18 20.97 -10.03
CA THR A 82 -0.96 19.51 -10.16
C THR A 82 -1.89 18.84 -11.16
N GLY A 83 -2.97 19.51 -11.56
CA GLY A 83 -4.05 18.90 -12.35
C GLY A 83 -4.77 17.75 -11.63
N TRP A 84 -4.58 17.62 -10.32
CA TRP A 84 -5.22 16.58 -9.53
C TRP A 84 -6.72 16.87 -9.38
N ALA A 85 -7.53 15.83 -9.46
CA ALA A 85 -8.95 15.87 -9.16
C ALA A 85 -9.29 14.64 -8.30
N ALA A 86 -10.21 14.83 -7.36
CA ALA A 86 -10.69 13.70 -6.56
C ALA A 86 -11.32 12.64 -7.46
N THR A 87 -10.99 11.38 -7.19
CA THR A 87 -11.61 10.24 -7.85
C THR A 87 -12.88 9.87 -7.11
N ASP A 88 -13.95 9.55 -7.85
CA ASP A 88 -15.22 9.11 -7.28
C ASP A 88 -15.05 7.88 -6.37
N MET A 89 -15.94 7.75 -5.39
CA MET A 89 -15.94 6.65 -4.42
C MET A 89 -16.28 5.31 -5.11
N TRP A 90 -15.26 4.56 -5.51
CA TRP A 90 -15.42 3.36 -6.36
C TRP A 90 -16.19 2.24 -5.66
N ILE A 91 -16.18 2.19 -4.33
CA ILE A 91 -16.84 1.14 -3.56
C ILE A 91 -18.36 1.13 -3.74
N THR A 92 -18.96 2.26 -4.14
CA THR A 92 -20.40 2.34 -4.45
C THR A 92 -20.79 1.51 -5.66
N GLU A 93 -19.83 1.26 -6.56
CA GLU A 93 -19.96 0.49 -7.79
C GLU A 93 -19.18 -0.83 -7.71
N ILE A 94 -19.04 -1.41 -6.51
CA ILE A 94 -18.27 -2.63 -6.30
C ILE A 94 -18.76 -3.81 -7.17
N ALA A 95 -20.04 -3.86 -7.50
CA ALA A 95 -20.61 -4.91 -8.35
C ALA A 95 -19.98 -4.90 -9.76
N ASP A 96 -19.71 -3.71 -10.30
CA ASP A 96 -19.08 -3.52 -11.61
C ASP A 96 -17.55 -3.64 -11.53
N ASN A 97 -16.98 -3.43 -10.34
CA ASN A 97 -15.54 -3.48 -10.06
C ASN A 97 -15.07 -4.78 -9.39
N LEU A 98 -15.92 -5.81 -9.32
CA LEU A 98 -15.63 -7.05 -8.57
C LEU A 98 -14.30 -7.70 -8.97
N TRP A 99 -14.00 -7.76 -10.26
CA TRP A 99 -12.76 -8.34 -10.76
C TRP A 99 -11.53 -7.50 -10.39
N GLY A 100 -11.67 -6.17 -10.32
CA GLY A 100 -10.62 -5.29 -9.83
C GLY A 100 -10.31 -5.56 -8.35
N VAL A 101 -11.35 -5.72 -7.53
CA VAL A 101 -11.21 -6.07 -6.12
C VAL A 101 -10.54 -7.44 -5.93
N LEU A 102 -10.99 -8.45 -6.67
CA LEU A 102 -10.36 -9.78 -6.64
C LEU A 102 -8.90 -9.72 -7.10
N GLY A 103 -8.59 -8.87 -8.09
CA GLY A 103 -7.22 -8.59 -8.52
C GLY A 103 -6.36 -8.01 -7.41
N MET A 104 -6.87 -7.01 -6.67
CA MET A 104 -6.18 -6.42 -5.52
C MET A 104 -5.91 -7.44 -4.41
N ILE A 105 -6.90 -8.28 -4.08
CA ILE A 105 -6.76 -9.34 -3.08
C ILE A 105 -5.70 -10.36 -3.54
N ALA A 106 -5.76 -10.83 -4.78
CA ALA A 106 -4.81 -11.80 -5.31
C ALA A 106 -3.38 -11.22 -5.36
N ALA A 107 -3.23 -9.97 -5.81
CA ALA A 107 -1.95 -9.28 -5.82
C ALA A 107 -1.39 -9.09 -4.40
N GLY A 108 -2.23 -8.70 -3.44
CA GLY A 108 -1.85 -8.60 -2.04
C GLY A 108 -1.37 -9.93 -1.45
N ALA A 109 -2.05 -11.04 -1.77
CA ALA A 109 -1.65 -12.37 -1.32
C ALA A 109 -0.26 -12.76 -1.83
N VAL A 110 -0.02 -12.60 -3.14
CA VAL A 110 1.27 -12.95 -3.77
C VAL A 110 2.37 -12.02 -3.28
N TRP A 111 2.12 -10.70 -3.30
CA TRP A 111 3.10 -9.71 -2.90
C TRP A 111 3.54 -9.88 -1.44
N TRP A 112 2.59 -10.13 -0.53
CA TRP A 112 2.92 -10.27 0.88
C TRP A 112 3.83 -11.47 1.17
N GLN A 113 3.63 -12.58 0.45
CA GLN A 113 4.54 -13.72 0.53
C GLN A 113 5.95 -13.34 0.06
N VAL A 114 6.08 -12.61 -1.06
CA VAL A 114 7.38 -12.08 -1.49
C VAL A 114 7.99 -11.16 -0.42
N HIS A 115 7.20 -10.25 0.13
CA HIS A 115 7.64 -9.25 1.10
C HIS A 115 8.20 -9.88 2.38
N THR A 116 7.55 -10.94 2.88
CA THR A 116 7.91 -11.56 4.16
C THR A 116 8.88 -12.73 4.02
N ARG A 117 8.91 -13.44 2.88
CA ARG A 117 9.73 -14.65 2.70
C ARG A 117 11.08 -14.39 2.04
N CYS A 118 11.20 -13.38 1.19
CA CYS A 118 12.46 -13.10 0.50
C CYS A 118 13.46 -12.33 1.36
N GLU A 119 13.04 -11.79 2.53
CA GLU A 119 13.88 -11.02 3.46
C GLU A 119 14.73 -9.95 2.75
N SER A 120 14.15 -9.30 1.74
CA SER A 120 14.85 -8.33 0.90
C SER A 120 13.93 -7.19 0.52
N GLU A 121 14.37 -5.96 0.82
CA GLU A 121 13.70 -4.73 0.44
C GLU A 121 13.62 -4.59 -1.08
N TRP A 122 14.63 -5.08 -1.80
CA TRP A 122 14.66 -5.12 -3.26
C TRP A 122 13.61 -6.05 -3.83
N ALA A 123 13.52 -7.29 -3.32
CA ALA A 123 12.49 -8.23 -3.75
C ALA A 123 11.09 -7.69 -3.50
N SER A 124 10.89 -7.05 -2.34
CA SER A 124 9.63 -6.39 -1.98
C SER A 124 9.25 -5.28 -2.96
N ALA A 125 10.21 -4.40 -3.29
CA ALA A 125 9.96 -3.26 -4.16
C ALA A 125 9.75 -3.67 -5.62
N PHE A 126 10.52 -4.65 -6.12
CA PHE A 126 10.30 -5.22 -7.45
C PHE A 126 9.00 -6.02 -7.53
N GLY A 127 8.59 -6.68 -6.45
CA GLY A 127 7.26 -7.28 -6.33
C GLY A 127 6.15 -6.24 -6.50
N LEU A 128 6.26 -5.08 -5.81
CA LEU A 128 5.32 -3.96 -6.00
C LEU A 128 5.36 -3.39 -7.42
N MET A 129 6.53 -3.30 -8.04
CA MET A 129 6.64 -2.84 -9.42
C MET A 129 5.93 -3.79 -10.39
N ALA A 130 6.11 -5.11 -10.19
CA ALA A 130 5.50 -6.13 -11.04
C ALA A 130 3.98 -6.22 -10.85
N LEU A 131 3.51 -6.06 -9.61
CA LEU A 131 2.09 -6.19 -9.23
C LEU A 131 1.36 -4.85 -9.16
N GLY A 132 2.06 -3.73 -9.37
CA GLY A 132 1.54 -2.38 -9.19
C GLY A 132 0.40 -2.01 -10.15
N GLY A 133 0.25 -2.71 -11.26
CA GLY A 133 -0.94 -2.57 -12.13
C GLY A 133 -2.21 -3.18 -11.54
N ALA A 134 -2.09 -4.06 -10.55
CA ALA A 134 -3.20 -4.71 -9.85
C ALA A 134 -3.36 -4.21 -8.40
N MET A 135 -2.48 -3.32 -7.93
CA MET A 135 -2.47 -2.78 -6.58
C MET A 135 -2.56 -1.25 -6.62
N MET A 136 -3.42 -0.66 -5.80
CA MET A 136 -3.46 0.80 -5.63
C MET A 136 -2.37 1.25 -4.66
N LEU A 137 -1.26 1.74 -5.23
CA LEU A 137 -0.04 2.09 -4.47
C LEU A 137 0.07 3.60 -4.16
N THR A 138 -0.81 4.44 -4.71
CA THR A 138 -0.77 5.90 -4.56
C THR A 138 -1.61 6.42 -3.39
N GLY A 139 -2.27 5.57 -2.60
CA GLY A 139 -3.29 6.02 -1.64
C GLY A 139 -2.87 7.15 -0.67
N ALA A 140 -1.65 7.15 -0.14
CA ALA A 140 -1.21 8.26 0.73
C ALA A 140 -0.98 9.56 -0.08
N HIS A 141 -0.56 9.46 -1.34
CA HIS A 141 -0.45 10.60 -2.24
C HIS A 141 -1.84 11.19 -2.54
N GLU A 142 -2.84 10.36 -2.85
CA GLU A 142 -4.22 10.81 -3.09
C GLU A 142 -4.79 11.56 -1.87
N MET A 143 -4.65 10.99 -0.67
CA MET A 143 -5.05 11.67 0.56
C MET A 143 -4.29 12.97 0.79
N GLY A 144 -2.99 12.95 0.55
CA GLY A 144 -2.16 14.14 0.67
C GLY A 144 -2.62 15.26 -0.27
N ALA A 145 -3.02 14.89 -1.48
CA ALA A 145 -3.49 15.79 -2.54
C ALA A 145 -4.84 16.41 -2.16
N SER A 146 -5.81 15.58 -1.73
CA SER A 146 -7.11 16.05 -1.23
C SER A 146 -6.98 17.02 -0.05
N ILE A 147 -6.08 16.73 0.91
CA ILE A 147 -5.83 17.64 2.04
C ILE A 147 -5.23 18.96 1.55
N SER A 148 -4.27 18.91 0.62
CA SER A 148 -3.63 20.11 0.07
C SER A 148 -4.56 20.96 -0.79
N SER A 149 -5.61 20.37 -1.37
CA SER A 149 -6.65 21.05 -2.14
C SER A 149 -7.84 21.53 -1.28
N MET A 150 -7.59 21.84 0.00
CA MET A 150 -8.61 22.28 0.97
C MET A 150 -9.72 21.24 1.24
N GLY A 151 -9.43 19.95 1.04
CA GLY A 151 -10.38 18.86 1.30
C GLY A 151 -11.30 18.55 0.13
N ASP A 152 -10.91 18.89 -1.10
CA ASP A 152 -11.69 18.54 -2.29
C ASP A 152 -11.87 17.01 -2.40
N GLY A 153 -13.12 16.58 -2.57
CA GLY A 153 -13.53 15.17 -2.57
C GLY A 153 -12.97 14.33 -1.40
N ILE A 154 -12.77 14.92 -0.21
CA ILE A 154 -12.10 14.25 0.92
C ILE A 154 -12.79 12.97 1.36
N VAL A 155 -14.13 12.92 1.28
CA VAL A 155 -14.90 11.72 1.67
C VAL A 155 -14.60 10.59 0.69
N ASP A 156 -14.67 10.86 -0.61
CA ASP A 156 -14.46 9.85 -1.65
C ASP A 156 -13.00 9.35 -1.63
N THR A 157 -12.06 10.28 -1.51
CA THR A 157 -10.63 9.98 -1.40
C THR A 157 -10.32 9.16 -0.15
N LEU A 158 -10.93 9.49 0.99
CA LEU A 158 -10.75 8.76 2.25
C LEU A 158 -11.25 7.32 2.14
N VAL A 159 -12.44 7.13 1.57
CA VAL A 159 -13.01 5.79 1.40
C VAL A 159 -12.15 4.98 0.44
N ASN A 160 -11.75 5.54 -0.69
CA ASN A 160 -10.86 4.88 -1.65
C ASN A 160 -9.53 4.51 -0.98
N TRP A 161 -8.89 5.43 -0.25
CA TRP A 161 -7.64 5.17 0.47
C TRP A 161 -7.74 4.02 1.48
N ILE A 162 -8.85 3.94 2.22
CA ILE A 162 -9.10 2.84 3.14
C ILE A 162 -9.32 1.53 2.38
N CYS A 163 -10.25 1.51 1.42
CA CYS A 163 -10.64 0.31 0.70
C CYS A 163 -9.48 -0.27 -0.11
N ASP A 164 -8.73 0.56 -0.82
CA ASP A 164 -7.56 0.18 -1.62
C ASP A 164 -6.52 -0.57 -0.77
N GLY A 165 -6.17 0.01 0.38
CA GLY A 165 -5.23 -0.62 1.29
C GLY A 165 -5.80 -1.86 1.97
N LEU A 166 -7.06 -1.81 2.40
CA LEU A 166 -7.73 -2.91 3.10
C LEU A 166 -7.84 -4.16 2.22
N PHE A 167 -8.29 -4.05 0.97
CA PHE A 167 -8.43 -5.22 0.09
C PHE A 167 -7.09 -5.89 -0.21
N ILE A 168 -6.02 -5.11 -0.36
CA ILE A 168 -4.67 -5.65 -0.46
C ILE A 168 -4.25 -6.34 0.84
N GLY A 169 -4.53 -5.75 2.00
CA GLY A 169 -4.26 -6.35 3.31
C GLY A 169 -5.05 -7.64 3.56
N ILE A 170 -6.32 -7.71 3.12
CA ILE A 170 -7.11 -8.95 3.12
C ILE A 170 -6.42 -10.00 2.26
N GLY A 171 -5.90 -9.60 1.09
CA GLY A 171 -5.03 -10.44 0.26
C GLY A 171 -3.85 -11.00 1.04
N ALA A 172 -3.10 -10.15 1.74
CA ALA A 172 -1.98 -10.58 2.57
C ALA A 172 -2.37 -11.64 3.61
N LEU A 173 -3.50 -11.44 4.32
CA LEU A 173 -4.04 -12.42 5.26
C LEU A 173 -4.40 -13.74 4.57
N VAL A 174 -5.07 -13.69 3.42
CA VAL A 174 -5.40 -14.88 2.62
C VAL A 174 -4.12 -15.62 2.24
N GLY A 175 -3.08 -14.90 1.79
CA GLY A 175 -1.78 -15.49 1.46
C GLY A 175 -1.15 -16.23 2.65
N VAL A 176 -1.15 -15.62 3.84
CA VAL A 176 -0.67 -16.26 5.08
C VAL A 176 -1.49 -17.52 5.39
N LYS A 177 -2.82 -17.46 5.29
CA LYS A 177 -3.69 -18.61 5.57
C LYS A 177 -3.54 -19.75 4.57
N ILE A 178 -3.32 -19.46 3.30
CA ILE A 178 -3.03 -20.48 2.29
C ILE A 178 -1.73 -21.20 2.64
N ASP A 179 -0.69 -20.44 2.97
CA ASP A 179 0.63 -20.98 3.31
C ASP A 179 0.59 -21.84 4.59
N GLU A 180 -0.12 -21.41 5.63
CA GLU A 180 -0.36 -22.21 6.84
C GLU A 180 -1.06 -23.56 6.57
N MET A 181 -1.85 -23.67 5.51
CA MET A 181 -2.59 -24.88 5.15
C MET A 181 -1.79 -25.84 4.27
N LEU A 182 -0.69 -25.39 3.68
CA LEU A 182 0.17 -26.25 2.86
C LEU A 182 1.07 -27.10 3.75
N PRO A 183 1.31 -28.38 3.40
CA PRO A 183 2.32 -29.19 4.08
C PRO A 183 3.68 -28.48 3.99
N SER A 184 4.43 -28.41 5.10
CA SER A 184 5.82 -27.95 5.02
C SER A 184 6.57 -28.87 4.07
N GLY A 185 7.42 -28.32 3.19
CA GLY A 185 8.19 -29.11 2.21
C GLY A 185 9.06 -30.22 2.83
N GLU A 186 9.25 -30.22 4.16
CA GLU A 186 9.88 -31.30 4.92
C GLU A 186 9.05 -32.60 4.94
N ALA A 187 7.71 -32.51 4.86
CA ALA A 187 6.82 -33.66 4.79
C ALA A 187 6.82 -34.32 3.40
N GLU A 188 7.09 -33.56 2.33
CA GLU A 188 7.26 -34.11 0.98
C GLU A 188 8.67 -34.70 0.79
N ALA A 189 9.71 -34.06 1.34
CA ALA A 189 11.10 -34.55 1.24
C ALA A 189 11.38 -35.82 2.06
N SER A 190 10.50 -36.19 2.98
CA SER A 190 10.58 -37.45 3.75
C SER A 190 9.69 -38.57 3.18
N ALA A 191 8.98 -38.28 2.09
CA ALA A 191 8.17 -39.25 1.34
C ALA A 191 8.83 -39.73 0.02
N GLU A 192 10.00 -39.18 -0.35
CA GLU A 192 10.91 -39.68 -1.39
C GLU A 192 12.10 -40.45 -0.79
#